data_AF-A0A350ULH3-F1
#
_entry.id   AF-A0A350ULH3-F1
#
_cell.length_a   1.000
_cell.length_b   1.000
_cell.length_c   1.000
_cell.angle_alpha   90.00
_cell.angle_beta   90.00
_cell.angle_gamma   90.00
#
_symmetry.space_group_name_H-M   'P 1'
#
loop_
_entity.id
_entity.type
_entity.pdbx_description
1 polymer ?
#
loop_
_entity_poly.entity_id
_entity_poly.type
_entity_poly.pdbx_seq_one_letter_code
_entity_poly.pdbx_strand_id
1 'polypeptide(L)'
;MSNPWFDPMTPQGNSGPSGGGPGVPPVNEIYSRLVTAMNRILQLETRVQQLESALKVNGTGDVELKSNGAIRIEAGRQVVIEGGQQGLTLSDQAGNSIALAGAGLTIKAPAKIQLQSSMFAVNAGVITASASMSTFSGTVKCDTIIARTVIGSSYTPGAGNIW
;
A
#
# COMPACT_ATOMS: atom_id res chain seq x y z
N MET A 1 -7.77 41.11 7.75
CA MET A 1 -7.96 42.26 6.84
C MET A 1 -9.30 42.06 6.15
N SER A 2 -10.20 43.03 6.23
CA SER A 2 -11.55 42.97 5.63
C SER A 2 -11.52 43.37 4.15
N ASN A 3 -12.39 42.78 3.33
CA ASN A 3 -12.46 43.02 1.89
C ASN A 3 -13.52 44.10 1.57
N PRO A 4 -13.17 45.25 0.94
CA PRO A 4 -14.06 46.42 0.84
C PRO A 4 -15.18 46.32 -0.24
N TRP A 5 -15.36 45.17 -0.88
CA TRP A 5 -16.31 44.98 -2.00
C TRP A 5 -17.61 44.24 -1.63
N PHE A 6 -17.77 43.82 -0.36
CA PHE A 6 -18.99 43.20 0.15
C PHE A 6 -19.45 43.92 1.41
N ASP A 7 -20.23 44.98 1.23
CA ASP A 7 -21.15 45.46 2.26
C ASP A 7 -22.52 44.81 1.98
N PRO A 8 -23.09 44.01 2.91
CA PRO A 8 -24.39 43.36 2.69
C PRO A 8 -25.52 44.38 2.81
N MET A 9 -25.69 45.21 1.78
CA MET A 9 -26.89 46.04 1.60
C MET A 9 -28.12 45.13 1.58
N THR A 10 -28.91 45.19 2.65
CA THR A 10 -30.23 44.58 2.69
C THR A 10 -31.10 45.17 1.57
N PRO A 11 -31.85 44.36 0.79
CA PRO A 11 -32.64 44.90 -0.31
C PRO A 11 -33.80 45.77 0.17
N GLN A 12 -33.58 47.09 0.27
CA GLN A 12 -34.67 48.05 0.41
C GLN A 12 -35.37 48.23 -0.94
N GLY A 13 -36.52 47.56 -1.09
CA GLY A 13 -37.62 47.99 -1.94
C GLY A 13 -37.48 47.73 -3.44
N ASN A 14 -38.25 46.75 -3.93
CA ASN A 14 -38.96 46.94 -5.18
C ASN A 14 -40.35 46.28 -5.14
N SER A 15 -41.31 46.98 -4.52
CA SER A 15 -42.73 46.65 -4.61
C SER A 15 -43.35 47.40 -5.79
N GLY A 16 -43.31 46.80 -6.97
CA GLY A 16 -43.98 47.24 -8.20
C GLY A 16 -44.71 46.06 -8.88
N PRO A 17 -45.89 46.27 -9.49
CA PRO A 17 -46.86 45.20 -9.69
C PRO A 17 -46.59 44.28 -10.90
N SER A 18 -47.10 43.06 -10.80
CA SER A 18 -47.01 41.99 -11.79
C SER A 18 -47.97 42.18 -12.98
N GLY A 19 -47.44 42.12 -14.21
CA GLY A 19 -48.17 41.90 -15.46
C GLY A 19 -47.36 40.97 -16.37
N GLY A 20 -47.99 40.00 -17.04
CA GLY A 20 -47.30 38.82 -17.59
C GLY A 20 -47.44 38.57 -19.10
N GLY A 21 -46.75 37.53 -19.55
CA GLY A 21 -46.83 36.92 -20.89
C GLY A 21 -46.24 35.50 -20.86
N PRO A 22 -46.69 34.54 -21.69
CA PRO A 22 -46.35 33.13 -21.55
C PRO A 22 -45.06 32.71 -22.29
N GLY A 23 -44.43 31.63 -21.84
CA GLY A 23 -43.45 30.85 -22.60
C GLY A 23 -42.00 31.32 -22.50
N VAL A 24 -41.75 32.63 -22.38
CA VAL A 24 -40.55 33.11 -21.70
C VAL A 24 -40.83 32.90 -20.22
N PRO A 25 -40.08 32.05 -19.50
CA PRO A 25 -40.21 31.98 -18.04
C PRO A 25 -40.14 33.41 -17.54
N PRO A 26 -41.13 33.90 -16.74
CA PRO A 26 -41.20 35.29 -16.34
C PRO A 26 -39.82 35.68 -15.85
N VAL A 27 -39.33 36.88 -16.18
CA VAL A 27 -37.87 37.07 -16.31
C VAL A 27 -37.07 36.60 -15.07
N ASN A 28 -37.70 36.73 -13.88
CA ASN A 28 -37.29 36.13 -12.60
C ASN A 28 -36.93 34.62 -12.59
N GLU A 29 -37.56 33.76 -13.38
CA GLU A 29 -37.33 32.31 -13.45
C GLU A 29 -36.16 31.95 -14.38
N ILE A 30 -35.92 32.68 -15.47
CA ILE A 30 -34.65 32.54 -16.21
C ILE A 30 -33.51 32.96 -15.28
N TYR A 31 -33.67 34.09 -14.59
CA TYR A 31 -32.68 34.56 -13.63
C TYR A 31 -32.47 33.57 -12.47
N SER A 32 -33.53 32.96 -11.92
CA SER A 32 -33.39 31.99 -10.81
C SER A 32 -32.59 30.74 -11.22
N ARG A 33 -32.84 30.22 -12.44
CA ARG A 33 -32.09 29.07 -13.00
C ARG A 33 -30.63 29.42 -13.24
N LEU A 34 -30.35 30.61 -13.79
CA LEU A 34 -29.00 31.10 -14.03
C LEU A 34 -28.20 31.28 -12.72
N VAL A 35 -28.79 31.94 -11.72
CA VAL A 35 -28.18 32.09 -10.38
C VAL A 35 -27.90 30.73 -9.74
N THR A 36 -28.82 29.77 -9.87
CA THR A 36 -28.64 28.41 -9.36
C THR A 36 -27.47 27.69 -10.04
N ALA A 37 -27.32 27.81 -11.36
CA ALA A 37 -26.21 27.22 -12.10
C ALA A 37 -24.86 27.83 -11.69
N MET A 38 -24.79 29.16 -11.56
CA MET A 38 -23.57 29.87 -11.14
C MET A 38 -23.09 29.44 -9.74
N ASN A 39 -24.01 29.33 -8.77
CA ASN A 39 -23.68 28.86 -7.41
C ASN A 39 -23.11 27.43 -7.41
N ARG A 40 -23.62 26.56 -8.29
CA ARG A 40 -23.14 25.17 -8.41
C ARG A 40 -21.74 25.07 -9.03
N ILE A 41 -21.40 25.96 -9.96
CA ILE A 41 -20.06 26.03 -10.56
C ILE A 41 -19.04 26.44 -9.51
N LEU A 42 -19.30 27.52 -8.75
CA LEU A 42 -18.42 28.01 -7.68
C LEU A 42 -18.13 26.93 -6.61
N GLN A 43 -19.14 26.10 -6.28
CA GLN A 43 -18.98 24.98 -5.36
C GLN A 43 -18.08 23.88 -5.93
N LEU A 44 -18.17 23.58 -7.23
CA LEU A 44 -17.33 22.57 -7.88
C LEU A 44 -15.87 23.03 -7.98
N GLU A 45 -15.64 24.29 -8.35
CA GLU A 45 -14.30 24.89 -8.37
C GLU A 45 -13.62 24.78 -6.99
N THR A 46 -14.34 25.13 -5.92
CA THR A 46 -13.86 25.00 -4.54
C THR A 46 -13.48 23.56 -4.20
N ARG A 47 -14.25 22.56 -4.65
CA ARG A 47 -13.97 21.13 -4.42
C ARG A 47 -12.82 20.59 -5.26
N VAL A 48 -12.67 21.04 -6.50
CA VAL A 48 -11.55 20.64 -7.36
C VAL A 48 -10.25 21.23 -6.82
N GLN A 49 -10.24 22.51 -6.41
CA GLN A 49 -9.10 23.12 -5.73
C GLN A 49 -8.71 22.34 -4.45
N GLN A 50 -9.69 21.85 -3.69
CA GLN A 50 -9.44 20.97 -2.53
C GLN A 50 -8.84 19.61 -2.93
N LEU A 51 -9.35 18.96 -3.99
CA LEU A 51 -8.82 17.66 -4.45
C LEU A 51 -7.45 17.77 -5.11
N GLU A 52 -7.21 18.77 -5.96
CA GLU A 52 -5.90 19.05 -6.54
C GLU A 52 -4.90 19.46 -5.45
N SER A 53 -5.33 20.10 -4.37
CA SER A 53 -4.46 20.32 -3.21
C SER A 53 -4.01 19.02 -2.53
N ALA A 54 -4.66 17.88 -2.85
CA ALA A 54 -4.50 16.59 -2.17
C ALA A 54 -4.12 15.37 -3.05
N LEU A 55 -4.24 15.43 -4.37
CA LEU A 55 -3.77 14.38 -5.30
C LEU A 55 -3.38 15.04 -6.62
N LYS A 56 -2.13 14.84 -7.05
CA LYS A 56 -1.62 15.37 -8.33
C LYS A 56 -0.92 14.29 -9.14
N VAL A 57 -0.93 14.48 -10.46
CA VAL A 57 0.00 13.83 -11.39
C VAL A 57 0.80 14.96 -12.01
N ASN A 58 2.13 14.89 -11.94
CA ASN A 58 2.98 15.93 -12.52
C ASN A 58 3.21 15.71 -14.03
N GLY A 59 3.93 16.63 -14.68
CA GLY A 59 4.22 16.55 -16.12
C GLY A 59 5.12 15.37 -16.54
N THR A 60 5.78 14.70 -15.59
CA THR A 60 6.59 13.49 -15.82
C THR A 60 5.85 12.18 -15.51
N GLY A 61 4.59 12.26 -15.07
CA GLY A 61 3.74 11.10 -14.74
C GLY A 61 3.87 10.59 -13.31
N ASP A 62 4.65 11.27 -12.45
CA ASP A 62 4.76 10.91 -11.04
C ASP A 62 3.45 11.23 -10.32
N VAL A 63 2.94 10.27 -9.54
CA VAL A 63 1.69 10.40 -8.78
C VAL A 63 1.99 10.87 -7.37
N GLU A 64 1.63 12.11 -7.07
CA GLU A 64 1.80 12.76 -5.76
C GLU A 64 0.49 12.64 -4.95
N LEU A 65 0.40 11.62 -4.09
CA LEU A 65 -0.68 11.49 -3.12
C LEU A 65 -0.40 12.41 -1.92
N LYS A 66 -1.10 13.54 -1.81
CA LYS A 66 -0.83 14.62 -0.85
C LYS A 66 -1.92 14.72 0.23
N SER A 67 -1.86 13.89 1.27
CA SER A 67 -2.79 13.99 2.40
C SER A 67 -2.26 14.93 3.49
N ASN A 68 -3.09 15.90 3.94
CA ASN A 68 -2.83 16.66 5.17
C ASN A 68 -2.99 15.80 6.45
N GLY A 69 -3.40 14.53 6.32
CA GLY A 69 -3.64 13.59 7.42
C GLY A 69 -2.78 12.33 7.30
N ALA A 70 -3.35 11.23 6.77
CA ALA A 70 -2.62 9.99 6.55
C ALA A 70 -3.08 9.30 5.26
N ILE A 71 -2.16 8.64 4.55
CA ILE A 71 -2.51 7.50 3.69
C ILE A 71 -2.59 6.28 4.60
N ARG A 72 -3.73 6.13 5.29
CA ARG A 72 -4.04 4.87 5.94
C ARG A 72 -4.36 3.83 4.87
N ILE A 73 -3.35 3.05 4.49
CA ILE A 73 -3.59 1.65 4.15
C ILE A 73 -3.85 0.94 5.48
N GLU A 74 -5.04 1.14 6.03
CA GLU A 74 -5.52 0.35 7.15
C GLU A 74 -5.94 -1.01 6.63
N ALA A 75 -4.95 -1.86 6.41
CA ALA A 75 -5.13 -3.29 6.57
C ALA A 75 -4.94 -3.60 8.05
N GLY A 76 -5.55 -4.66 8.57
CA GLY A 76 -5.27 -5.16 9.94
C GLY A 76 -3.87 -5.78 10.11
N ARG A 77 -2.93 -5.45 9.22
CA ARG A 77 -1.59 -6.04 8.96
C ARG A 77 -0.75 -5.02 8.15
N GLN A 78 0.58 -5.10 8.13
CA GLN A 78 1.45 -4.26 7.25
C GLN A 78 1.45 -4.78 5.79
N VAL A 79 1.60 -4.02 4.69
CA VAL A 79 2.08 -2.64 4.40
C VAL A 79 3.62 -2.48 4.31
N VAL A 80 4.10 -1.44 3.62
CA VAL A 80 5.47 -1.13 3.12
C VAL A 80 5.81 -1.77 1.76
N ILE A 81 6.09 -0.92 0.77
CA ILE A 81 6.45 -1.29 -0.60
C ILE A 81 7.47 -0.26 -1.10
N GLU A 82 8.76 -0.62 -1.14
CA GLU A 82 9.85 0.28 -1.51
C GLU A 82 10.44 -0.12 -2.86
N GLY A 83 10.18 0.63 -3.93
CA GLY A 83 10.79 0.41 -5.25
C GLY A 83 11.90 1.42 -5.54
N GLY A 84 13.01 0.96 -6.13
CA GLY A 84 14.10 1.83 -6.59
C GLY A 84 15.01 1.14 -7.60
N GLN A 85 16.07 1.84 -8.06
CA GLN A 85 17.01 1.31 -9.06
C GLN A 85 17.73 0.00 -8.65
N GLN A 86 17.63 -0.42 -7.39
CA GLN A 86 18.36 -1.56 -6.84
C GLN A 86 17.46 -2.69 -6.28
N GLY A 87 16.12 -2.53 -6.28
CA GLY A 87 15.25 -3.59 -5.77
C GLY A 87 13.84 -3.18 -5.31
N LEU A 88 13.16 -4.15 -4.72
CA LEU A 88 11.85 -4.05 -4.06
C LEU A 88 11.92 -4.61 -2.63
N THR A 89 11.52 -3.84 -1.62
CA THR A 89 11.42 -4.31 -0.23
C THR A 89 9.98 -4.22 0.31
N LEU A 90 9.52 -5.29 0.95
CA LEU A 90 8.34 -5.37 1.82
C LEU A 90 8.83 -5.69 3.23
N SER A 91 8.36 -4.95 4.24
CA SER A 91 8.78 -5.15 5.64
C SER A 91 7.69 -4.83 6.64
N ASP A 92 7.69 -5.55 7.77
CA ASP A 92 6.85 -5.27 8.93
C ASP A 92 7.65 -4.82 10.16
N GLN A 93 6.97 -4.19 11.12
CA GLN A 93 7.58 -3.74 12.37
C GLN A 93 7.90 -4.87 13.38
N ALA A 94 7.39 -6.09 13.18
CA ALA A 94 7.83 -7.26 13.93
C ALA A 94 9.21 -7.75 13.47
N GLY A 95 9.84 -7.03 12.54
CA GLY A 95 11.17 -7.31 12.00
C GLY A 95 11.17 -8.34 10.88
N ASN A 96 9.98 -8.71 10.37
CA ASN A 96 9.86 -9.57 9.21
C ASN A 96 10.11 -8.75 7.95
N SER A 97 10.83 -9.30 6.98
CA SER A 97 11.02 -8.64 5.69
C SER A 97 11.21 -9.62 4.54
N ILE A 98 10.88 -9.14 3.34
CA ILE A 98 11.16 -9.77 2.06
C ILE A 98 11.82 -8.68 1.20
N ALA A 99 13.09 -8.89 0.85
CA ALA A 99 13.85 -7.97 0.00
C ALA A 99 14.25 -8.69 -1.30
N LEU A 100 13.84 -8.11 -2.43
CA LEU A 100 14.27 -8.48 -3.77
C LEU A 100 15.33 -7.45 -4.19
N ALA A 101 16.58 -7.86 -4.32
CA ALA A 101 17.67 -7.01 -4.80
C ALA A 101 18.23 -7.57 -6.11
N GLY A 102 18.99 -6.76 -6.85
CA GLY A 102 19.68 -7.22 -8.08
C GLY A 102 20.58 -8.45 -7.88
N ALA A 103 21.03 -8.71 -6.65
CA ALA A 103 21.85 -9.87 -6.28
C ALA A 103 21.06 -11.09 -5.74
N GLY A 104 19.74 -10.99 -5.50
CA GLY A 104 18.94 -12.12 -5.00
C GLY A 104 17.79 -11.76 -4.06
N LEU A 105 17.23 -12.78 -3.42
CA LEU A 105 16.10 -12.70 -2.50
C LEU A 105 16.55 -12.94 -1.05
N THR A 106 16.09 -12.12 -0.11
CA THR A 106 16.28 -12.32 1.34
C THR A 106 14.93 -12.32 2.06
N ILE A 107 14.70 -13.32 2.92
CA ILE A 107 13.55 -13.37 3.83
C ILE A 107 14.07 -13.37 5.27
N LYS A 108 13.52 -12.49 6.11
CA LYS A 108 13.84 -12.38 7.53
C LYS A 108 12.57 -12.55 8.36
N ALA A 109 12.66 -13.26 9.49
CA ALA A 109 11.67 -13.24 10.56
C ALA A 109 12.38 -13.51 11.91
N PRO A 110 12.28 -12.62 12.92
CA PRO A 110 13.02 -12.81 14.18
C PRO A 110 12.51 -13.98 15.04
N ALA A 111 11.21 -14.30 14.96
CA ALA A 111 10.60 -15.33 15.78
C ALA A 111 10.53 -16.70 15.08
N LYS A 112 9.90 -16.75 13.89
CA LYS A 112 9.71 -17.99 13.14
C LYS A 112 9.32 -17.69 11.68
N ILE A 113 10.01 -18.30 10.72
CA ILE A 113 9.46 -18.55 9.39
C ILE A 113 8.76 -19.91 9.45
N GLN A 114 7.48 -19.99 9.12
CA GLN A 114 6.76 -21.25 9.00
C GLN A 114 6.32 -21.46 7.55
N LEU A 115 6.99 -22.38 6.88
CA LEU A 115 6.60 -22.85 5.54
C LEU A 115 5.68 -24.07 5.71
N GLN A 116 4.53 -24.05 5.02
CA GLN A 116 3.56 -25.15 5.02
C GLN A 116 3.30 -25.55 3.57
N SER A 117 3.65 -26.78 3.21
CA SER A 117 3.58 -27.31 1.85
C SER A 117 3.62 -28.84 1.88
N SER A 118 3.03 -29.51 0.89
CA SER A 118 3.08 -30.98 0.76
C SER A 118 4.42 -31.49 0.22
N MET A 119 5.12 -30.68 -0.57
CA MET A 119 6.46 -30.93 -1.07
C MET A 119 7.25 -29.63 -1.06
N PHE A 120 8.45 -29.66 -0.50
CA PHE A 120 9.41 -28.55 -0.53
C PHE A 120 10.70 -29.05 -1.18
N ALA A 121 11.01 -28.54 -2.38
CA ALA A 121 12.18 -28.92 -3.16
C ALA A 121 13.15 -27.75 -3.25
N VAL A 122 14.44 -28.01 -2.98
CA VAL A 122 15.51 -27.02 -3.07
C VAL A 122 16.56 -27.54 -4.04
N ASN A 123 16.72 -26.84 -5.16
CA ASN A 123 17.75 -27.14 -6.16
C ASN A 123 18.83 -26.05 -6.07
N ALA A 124 19.97 -26.38 -5.49
CA ALA A 124 21.10 -25.46 -5.31
C ALA A 124 22.41 -26.24 -5.37
N GLY A 125 23.50 -25.60 -5.82
CA GLY A 125 24.83 -26.21 -5.82
C GLY A 125 25.38 -26.47 -4.41
N VAL A 126 24.96 -25.67 -3.43
CA VAL A 126 25.26 -25.83 -1.99
C VAL A 126 24.04 -25.38 -1.19
N ILE A 127 23.75 -26.08 -0.09
CA ILE A 127 22.77 -25.64 0.93
C ILE A 127 23.52 -25.55 2.27
N THR A 128 23.40 -24.42 2.96
CA THR A 128 23.99 -24.19 4.28
C THR A 128 22.89 -23.98 5.30
N ALA A 129 22.86 -24.81 6.35
CA ALA A 129 21.88 -24.71 7.44
C ALA A 129 22.61 -24.54 8.78
N SER A 130 22.56 -23.32 9.33
CA SER A 130 23.17 -22.97 10.61
C SER A 130 22.10 -22.96 11.71
N ALA A 131 21.95 -24.08 12.42
CA ALA A 131 20.96 -24.25 13.49
C ALA A 131 21.57 -25.03 14.68
N SER A 132 21.02 -24.81 15.88
CA SER A 132 21.38 -25.59 17.08
C SER A 132 20.86 -27.02 17.02
N MET A 133 19.73 -27.24 16.35
CA MET A 133 19.12 -28.53 16.09
C MET A 133 18.39 -28.50 14.74
N SER A 134 18.57 -29.54 13.94
CA SER A 134 17.84 -29.75 12.68
C SER A 134 17.14 -31.11 12.76
N THR A 135 15.83 -31.10 12.92
CA THR A 135 15.02 -32.31 13.09
C THR A 135 14.44 -32.78 11.77
N PHE A 136 14.73 -34.02 11.39
CA PHE A 136 14.12 -34.72 10.27
C PHE A 136 13.36 -35.93 10.80
N SER A 137 12.04 -35.99 10.58
CA SER A 137 11.19 -37.08 11.10
C SER A 137 11.23 -38.36 10.27
N GLY A 138 12.30 -38.58 9.50
CA GLY A 138 12.45 -39.68 8.54
C GLY A 138 13.87 -39.76 7.99
N THR A 139 14.05 -40.47 6.87
CA THR A 139 15.39 -40.73 6.31
C THR A 139 16.01 -39.49 5.67
N VAL A 140 17.19 -39.10 6.13
CA VAL A 140 18.08 -38.17 5.41
C VAL A 140 18.94 -38.99 4.45
N LYS A 141 18.70 -38.87 3.13
CA LYS A 141 19.54 -39.48 2.10
C LYS A 141 20.62 -38.49 1.66
N CYS A 142 21.88 -38.89 1.78
CA CYS A 142 23.05 -38.16 1.29
C CYS A 142 24.13 -39.17 0.89
N ASP A 143 25.05 -38.77 0.00
CA ASP A 143 26.12 -39.66 -0.48
C ASP A 143 27.31 -39.72 0.51
N THR A 144 27.46 -38.69 1.36
CA THR A 144 28.49 -38.62 2.39
C THR A 144 28.02 -37.72 3.52
N ILE A 145 28.25 -38.14 4.78
CA ILE A 145 28.07 -37.33 5.98
C ILE A 145 29.42 -37.14 6.67
N ILE A 146 29.75 -35.89 7.00
CA ILE A 146 30.94 -35.53 7.77
C ILE A 146 30.45 -34.87 9.06
N ALA A 147 30.72 -35.50 10.20
CA ALA A 147 30.27 -35.05 11.51
C ALA A 147 31.37 -35.21 12.57
N ARG A 148 31.40 -34.30 13.56
CA ARG A 148 32.35 -34.39 14.69
C ARG A 148 32.00 -35.52 15.66
N THR A 149 30.70 -35.80 15.81
CA THR A 149 30.16 -36.86 16.65
C THR A 149 28.85 -37.30 16.03
N VAL A 150 28.63 -38.61 15.97
CA VAL A 150 27.35 -39.21 15.60
C VAL A 150 26.89 -40.02 16.80
N ILE A 151 25.70 -39.72 17.31
CA ILE A 151 25.09 -40.44 18.43
C ILE A 151 23.77 -41.01 17.90
N GLY A 152 23.62 -42.33 17.97
CA GLY A 152 22.40 -43.04 17.59
C GLY A 152 22.12 -44.15 18.59
N SER A 153 20.83 -44.46 18.79
CA SER A 153 20.40 -45.64 19.56
C SER A 153 20.78 -46.96 18.87
N SER A 154 21.02 -46.91 17.56
CA SER A 154 21.53 -48.00 16.75
C SER A 154 22.39 -47.41 15.62
N TYR A 155 23.43 -48.14 15.24
CA TYR A 155 24.13 -47.95 13.98
C TYR A 155 24.23 -49.31 13.30
N THR A 156 23.98 -49.36 11.99
CA THR A 156 24.25 -50.56 11.18
C THR A 156 25.58 -50.32 10.47
N PRO A 157 26.70 -50.86 10.96
CA PRO A 157 27.99 -50.65 10.32
C PRO A 157 28.00 -51.26 8.91
N GLY A 158 28.66 -50.57 7.98
CA GLY A 158 29.19 -51.23 6.78
C GLY A 158 30.29 -52.22 7.17
N ALA A 159 30.58 -53.19 6.31
CA ALA A 159 31.51 -54.30 6.60
C ALA A 159 32.94 -53.88 7.01
N GLY A 160 33.34 -52.62 6.79
CA GLY A 160 34.63 -52.07 7.24
C GLY A 160 34.63 -51.40 8.62
N ASN A 161 33.49 -51.32 9.33
CA ASN A 161 33.35 -50.62 10.61
C ASN A 161 33.11 -51.58 11.81
N ILE A 162 33.54 -52.83 11.71
CA ILE A 162 33.51 -53.81 12.81
C ILE A 162 34.94 -54.27 13.06
N TRP A 163 35.45 -54.02 14.27
CA TRP A 163 36.71 -54.55 14.79
C TRP A 163 36.49 -55.15 16.19
#